data_AF-A0A3B5B1Q3-F1
#
_entry.id   AF-A0A3B5B1Q3-F1
#
_cell.length_a   1.000
_cell.length_b   1.000
_cell.length_c   1.000
_cell.angle_alpha   90.00
_cell.angle_beta   90.00
_cell.angle_gamma   90.00
#
_symmetry.space_group_name_H-M   'P 1'
#
loop_
_entity.id
_entity.type
_entity.pdbx_description
1 polymer ?
#
loop_
_entity_poly.entity_id
_entity_poly.type
_entity_poly.pdbx_seq_one_letter_code
_entity_poly.pdbx_strand_id
1 'polypeptide(L)'
;RQNFCSNSTVLRIRTACHSCSITMLIGCRSGFKPTCVSSLVVLLCCRYYIQTPSMQLGLSGCHFECYKEQEVKDCCPGYWGPDCMECPDRADRPCSGRGVCSDGLGGNGTCSCQVIRTGGHRSVLTVVFFFRSAVCSCSHGLCDSGLTGDGRCTCFSGYKGPTCEQELPSCAALSCGQNSRCMEEALTGQLVCQCLPGYQKSADQSINPCLRRVCHVHATCLHTGPNQHSCTCDPGYSGDGRVCMEVDPCQTHRGGCSAESARCVYDGPGKSHCECLPGFSSLSDGSCSLKDSCKPDSCHKNANCSTVEPGQVQSVVYRFPLSLCWMFREPDEDHLRLRKV
;
A
#
# COMPACT_ATOMS: atom_id res chain seq x y z
N ARG A 1 -38.34 1.23 3.89
CA ARG A 1 -38.16 0.23 4.97
C ARG A 1 -37.85 -1.19 4.45
N GLN A 2 -37.74 -1.45 3.15
CA GLN A 2 -37.70 -2.82 2.60
C GLN A 2 -36.31 -3.39 2.24
N ASN A 3 -35.23 -2.61 2.26
CA ASN A 3 -33.92 -3.06 1.73
C ASN A 3 -32.78 -3.03 2.78
N PHE A 4 -33.11 -2.74 4.04
CA PHE A 4 -32.14 -2.75 5.14
C PHE A 4 -32.20 -4.11 5.83
N CYS A 5 -31.06 -4.78 5.88
CA CYS A 5 -30.87 -6.01 6.62
C CYS A 5 -30.11 -5.71 7.91
N SER A 6 -30.56 -6.27 9.02
CA SER A 6 -29.79 -6.24 10.26
C SER A 6 -28.73 -7.34 10.19
N ASN A 7 -27.46 -6.96 9.97
CA ASN A 7 -26.36 -7.89 10.12
C ASN A 7 -25.91 -7.86 11.59
N SER A 8 -25.94 -9.01 12.26
CA SER A 8 -25.47 -9.11 13.64
C SER A 8 -23.96 -9.28 13.64
N THR A 9 -23.25 -8.20 13.98
CA THR A 9 -21.80 -8.27 14.18
C THR A 9 -21.51 -8.59 15.65
N VAL A 10 -20.55 -9.48 15.89
CA VAL A 10 -20.13 -9.84 17.24
C VAL A 10 -18.91 -9.00 17.61
N LEU A 11 -19.10 -8.00 18.46
CA LEU A 11 -18.01 -7.25 19.06
C LEU A 11 -17.34 -8.12 20.13
N ARG A 12 -16.01 -8.25 20.07
CA ARG A 12 -15.21 -8.94 21.08
C ARG A 12 -14.28 -7.95 21.77
N ILE A 13 -14.22 -8.01 23.10
CA ILE A 13 -13.28 -7.25 23.92
C ILE A 13 -12.55 -8.18 24.87
N ARG A 14 -11.35 -7.78 25.29
CA ARG A 14 -10.52 -8.51 26.25
C ARG A 14 -10.62 -7.87 27.61
N THR A 15 -10.70 -8.69 28.66
CA THR A 15 -10.55 -8.20 30.03
C THR A 15 -9.11 -7.74 30.29
N ALA A 16 -8.94 -6.87 31.28
CA ALA A 16 -7.60 -6.50 31.74
C ALA A 16 -6.86 -7.74 32.27
N CYS A 17 -5.54 -7.77 32.09
CA CYS A 17 -4.73 -8.87 32.61
C CYS A 17 -4.81 -8.92 34.15
N HIS A 18 -5.11 -10.09 34.69
CA HIS A 18 -5.33 -10.31 36.12
C HIS A 18 -4.71 -11.63 36.58
N SER A 19 -4.64 -11.87 37.89
CA SER A 19 -4.22 -13.17 38.40
C SER A 19 -5.18 -14.27 37.94
N CYS A 20 -4.65 -15.37 37.40
CA CYS A 20 -5.46 -16.49 36.92
C CYS A 20 -6.35 -17.11 38.01
N SER A 21 -6.00 -16.92 39.29
CA SER A 21 -6.80 -17.38 40.43
C SER A 21 -8.10 -16.61 40.63
N ILE A 22 -8.20 -15.37 40.12
CA ILE A 22 -9.40 -14.51 40.30
C ILE A 22 -10.26 -14.41 39.04
N THR A 23 -9.96 -15.21 38.00
CA THR A 23 -10.68 -15.16 36.72
C THR A 23 -12.19 -15.36 36.87
N MET A 24 -12.63 -16.20 37.82
CA MET A 24 -14.07 -16.43 38.09
C MET A 24 -14.78 -15.24 38.75
N LEU A 25 -14.04 -14.30 39.33
CA LEU A 25 -14.58 -13.11 40.00
C LEU A 25 -14.65 -11.89 39.08
N ILE A 26 -14.06 -11.97 37.88
CA ILE A 26 -14.01 -10.84 36.95
C ILE A 26 -15.19 -10.94 35.98
N GLY A 27 -16.03 -9.91 36.01
CA GLY A 27 -17.16 -9.76 35.09
C GLY A 27 -16.75 -9.03 33.79
N CYS A 28 -17.55 -9.24 32.75
CA CYS A 28 -17.46 -8.44 31.53
C CYS A 28 -18.02 -7.02 31.73
N ARG A 29 -17.56 -6.07 30.91
CA ARG A 29 -18.08 -4.69 30.92
C ARG A 29 -19.58 -4.67 30.60
N SER A 30 -20.31 -3.70 31.13
CA SER A 30 -21.76 -3.54 30.97
C SER A 30 -22.23 -3.76 29.53
N GLY A 31 -23.05 -4.79 29.32
CA GLY A 31 -23.62 -5.15 28.01
C GLY A 31 -22.84 -6.20 27.21
N PHE A 32 -21.70 -6.70 27.71
CA PHE A 32 -20.96 -7.83 27.12
C PHE A 32 -21.19 -9.11 27.93
N LYS A 33 -21.32 -10.25 27.24
CA LYS A 33 -21.42 -11.58 27.83
C LYS A 33 -20.05 -12.28 27.81
N PRO A 34 -19.71 -13.09 28.83
CA PRO A 34 -18.51 -13.93 28.76
C PRO A 34 -18.71 -14.99 27.68
N THR A 35 -17.67 -15.23 26.86
CA THR A 35 -17.69 -16.36 25.92
C THR A 35 -17.77 -17.65 26.74
N CYS A 36 -18.81 -18.47 26.51
CA CYS A 36 -19.13 -19.61 27.38
C CYS A 36 -17.93 -20.52 27.64
N VAL A 37 -17.70 -20.77 28.93
CA VAL A 37 -16.59 -21.54 29.49
C VAL A 37 -16.90 -23.03 29.37
N SER A 38 -16.67 -23.60 28.20
CA SER A 38 -16.75 -25.04 27.94
C SER A 38 -15.34 -25.62 27.82
N SER A 39 -14.81 -26.06 28.96
CA SER A 39 -13.77 -27.08 29.20
C SER A 39 -12.46 -27.20 28.39
N LEU A 40 -12.11 -26.36 27.41
CA LEU A 40 -10.79 -26.38 26.75
C LEU A 40 -10.34 -24.95 26.48
N VAL A 41 -9.60 -24.36 27.44
CA VAL A 41 -9.39 -22.92 27.48
C VAL A 41 -8.20 -22.47 26.63
N VAL A 42 -8.44 -21.57 25.68
CA VAL A 42 -7.42 -20.64 25.16
C VAL A 42 -7.29 -19.50 26.17
N LEU A 43 -6.66 -19.77 27.32
CA LEU A 43 -6.27 -18.75 28.29
C LEU A 43 -5.02 -18.09 27.72
N LEU A 44 -5.19 -16.90 27.15
CA LEU A 44 -4.07 -16.14 26.61
C LEU A 44 -3.24 -15.60 27.78
N CYS A 45 -2.02 -16.10 27.90
CA CYS A 45 -1.06 -15.66 28.90
C CYS A 45 -0.73 -14.17 28.69
N CYS A 46 -0.83 -13.39 29.75
CA CYS A 46 -0.45 -11.98 29.78
C CYS A 46 0.41 -11.70 31.02
N ARG A 47 1.00 -10.50 31.11
CA ARG A 47 1.68 -10.04 32.33
C ARG A 47 0.92 -8.86 32.91
N TYR A 48 0.67 -8.90 34.20
CA TYR A 48 0.12 -7.77 34.95
C TYR A 48 1.16 -7.26 35.94
N TYR A 49 1.07 -5.97 36.25
CA TYR A 49 2.07 -5.28 37.06
C TYR A 49 1.43 -4.82 38.36
N ILE A 50 2.05 -5.16 39.49
CA ILE A 50 1.68 -4.62 40.79
C ILE A 50 2.66 -3.48 41.07
N GLN A 51 2.15 -2.25 41.17
CA GLN A 51 2.95 -1.09 41.53
C GLN A 51 2.92 -0.89 43.04
N THR A 52 4.10 -0.89 43.65
CA THR A 52 4.33 -0.43 45.01
C THR A 52 5.17 0.85 44.94
N PRO A 53 5.18 1.71 45.99
CA PRO A 53 5.94 2.97 45.96
C PRO A 53 7.44 2.81 45.66
N SER A 54 7.98 1.62 45.88
CA SER A 54 9.41 1.30 45.78
C SER A 54 9.78 0.41 44.58
N MET A 55 8.83 -0.28 43.94
CA MET A 55 9.13 -1.24 42.85
C MET A 55 7.90 -1.61 42.01
N GLN A 56 8.11 -1.91 40.73
CA GLN A 56 7.11 -2.50 39.82
C GLN A 56 7.44 -3.97 39.58
N LEU A 57 6.58 -4.87 40.08
CA LEU A 57 6.74 -6.32 39.91
C LEU A 57 5.79 -6.83 38.81
N GLY A 58 6.36 -7.44 37.76
CA GLY A 58 5.59 -8.06 36.68
C GLY A 58 5.35 -9.55 36.94
N LEU A 59 4.09 -9.95 37.06
CA LEU A 59 3.68 -11.33 37.32
C LEU A 59 2.91 -11.89 36.12
N SER A 60 2.94 -13.22 35.95
CA SER A 60 2.13 -13.91 34.95
C SER A 60 0.64 -13.84 35.34
N GLY A 61 -0.19 -13.50 34.37
CA GLY A 61 -1.63 -13.36 34.51
C GLY A 61 -2.38 -13.91 33.31
N CYS A 62 -3.69 -13.82 33.43
CA CYS A 62 -4.65 -14.34 32.49
C CYS A 62 -5.63 -13.24 32.08
N HIS A 63 -6.18 -13.37 30.88
CA HIS A 63 -7.31 -12.58 30.40
C HIS A 63 -8.23 -13.45 29.55
N PHE A 64 -9.47 -13.01 29.36
CA PHE A 64 -10.46 -13.73 28.57
C PHE A 64 -11.27 -12.77 27.69
N GLU A 65 -11.90 -13.32 26.64
CA GLU A 65 -12.70 -12.56 25.68
C GLU A 65 -14.17 -12.51 26.09
N CYS A 66 -14.71 -11.30 26.14
CA CYS A 66 -16.13 -11.01 26.28
C CYS A 66 -16.70 -10.62 24.93
N TYR A 67 -17.92 -11.07 24.62
CA TYR A 67 -18.57 -10.78 23.35
C TYR A 67 -19.90 -10.05 23.55
N LYS A 68 -20.28 -9.23 22.56
CA LYS A 68 -21.58 -8.58 22.48
C LYS A 68 -22.07 -8.64 21.04
N GLU A 69 -23.28 -9.14 20.86
CA GLU A 69 -23.97 -9.03 19.58
C GLU A 69 -24.49 -7.60 19.43
N GLN A 70 -24.08 -6.94 18.36
CA GLN A 70 -24.59 -5.64 17.95
C GLN A 70 -25.20 -5.76 16.57
N GLU A 71 -26.48 -5.42 16.47
CA GLU A 71 -27.15 -5.25 15.20
C GLU A 71 -26.66 -3.95 14.57
N VAL A 72 -25.88 -4.08 13.50
CA VAL A 72 -25.56 -2.96 12.63
C VAL A 72 -26.54 -3.03 11.47
N LYS A 73 -27.27 -1.95 11.24
CA LYS A 73 -28.09 -1.83 10.04
C LYS A 73 -27.14 -1.76 8.86
N ASP A 74 -27.29 -2.70 7.92
CA ASP A 74 -26.56 -2.74 6.68
C ASP A 74 -27.55 -2.91 5.53
N CYS A 75 -27.08 -2.80 4.30
CA CYS A 75 -27.87 -3.13 3.14
C CYS A 75 -27.93 -4.63 2.93
N CYS A 76 -29.08 -5.13 2.48
CA CYS A 76 -29.18 -6.53 2.06
C CYS A 76 -28.23 -6.80 0.87
N PRO A 77 -27.79 -8.06 0.64
CA PRO A 77 -26.96 -8.39 -0.51
C PRO A 77 -27.57 -7.90 -1.83
N GLY A 78 -26.75 -7.30 -2.68
CA GLY A 78 -27.24 -6.68 -3.92
C GLY A 78 -27.88 -5.30 -3.73
N TYR A 79 -27.73 -4.68 -2.56
CA TYR A 79 -28.11 -3.29 -2.29
C TYR A 79 -26.93 -2.48 -1.75
N TRP A 80 -26.85 -1.19 -2.10
CA TRP A 80 -25.69 -0.36 -1.83
C TRP A 80 -26.03 1.07 -1.39
N GLY A 81 -25.08 1.71 -0.72
CA GLY A 81 -25.16 3.10 -0.28
C GLY A 81 -26.00 3.31 1.00
N PRO A 82 -26.11 4.55 1.49
CA PRO A 82 -26.78 4.85 2.76
C PRO A 82 -28.29 4.59 2.75
N ASP A 83 -28.90 4.60 1.56
CA ASP A 83 -30.33 4.38 1.34
C ASP A 83 -30.65 2.92 0.89
N CYS A 84 -29.64 2.06 0.79
CA CYS A 84 -29.76 0.68 0.29
C CYS A 84 -30.52 0.57 -1.03
N MET A 85 -29.94 1.20 -2.05
CA MET A 85 -30.40 1.17 -3.43
C MET A 85 -30.06 -0.16 -4.09
N GLU A 86 -30.92 -0.65 -4.97
CA GLU A 86 -30.69 -1.91 -5.69
C GLU A 86 -29.48 -1.80 -6.63
N CYS A 87 -28.65 -2.85 -6.69
CA CYS A 87 -27.56 -2.97 -7.66
C CYS A 87 -28.12 -3.05 -9.09
N PRO A 88 -27.32 -2.67 -10.12
CA PRO A 88 -27.77 -2.73 -11.51
C PRO A 88 -28.33 -4.11 -11.90
N ASP A 89 -29.39 -4.09 -12.71
CA ASP A 89 -30.28 -5.21 -13.06
C ASP A 89 -31.24 -5.64 -11.94
N ARG A 90 -30.80 -6.48 -11.02
CA ARG A 90 -31.62 -6.99 -9.89
C ARG A 90 -30.76 -7.37 -8.69
N ALA A 91 -31.32 -7.27 -7.48
CA ALA A 91 -30.66 -7.70 -6.25
C ALA A 91 -30.32 -9.21 -6.22
N ASP A 92 -31.13 -10.06 -6.86
CA ASP A 92 -30.92 -11.50 -6.90
C ASP A 92 -29.84 -11.93 -7.92
N ARG A 93 -29.61 -11.11 -8.95
CA ARG A 93 -28.58 -11.31 -9.99
C ARG A 93 -27.92 -9.98 -10.37
N PRO A 94 -27.11 -9.39 -9.46
CA PRO A 94 -26.47 -8.12 -9.73
C PRO A 94 -25.53 -8.21 -10.93
N CYS A 95 -25.44 -7.13 -11.71
CA CYS A 95 -24.52 -7.03 -12.85
C CYS A 95 -24.72 -8.15 -13.89
N SER A 96 -25.97 -8.43 -14.23
CA SER A 96 -26.40 -9.47 -15.18
C SER A 96 -25.90 -10.88 -14.85
N GLY A 97 -25.45 -11.13 -13.62
CA GLY A 97 -24.80 -12.37 -13.18
C GLY A 97 -23.41 -12.62 -13.78
N ARG A 98 -22.79 -11.61 -14.37
CA ARG A 98 -21.44 -11.68 -14.99
C ARG A 98 -20.42 -10.74 -14.32
N GLY A 99 -20.84 -10.02 -13.29
CA GLY A 99 -20.00 -9.13 -12.51
C GLY A 99 -20.35 -9.18 -11.03
N VAL A 100 -19.49 -8.58 -10.22
CA VAL A 100 -19.68 -8.39 -8.78
C VAL A 100 -20.03 -6.92 -8.55
N CYS A 101 -21.18 -6.67 -7.93
CA CYS A 101 -21.59 -5.33 -7.53
C CYS A 101 -20.84 -4.93 -6.25
N SER A 102 -20.41 -3.67 -6.19
CA SER A 102 -19.89 -3.07 -4.96
C SER A 102 -21.06 -2.69 -4.04
N ASP A 103 -21.54 -3.66 -3.26
CA ASP A 103 -22.71 -3.57 -2.36
C ASP A 103 -22.35 -3.20 -0.90
N GLY A 104 -23.36 -3.00 -0.05
CA GLY A 104 -23.22 -2.55 1.34
C GLY A 104 -23.24 -1.02 1.52
N LEU A 105 -23.25 -0.56 2.77
CA LEU A 105 -23.32 0.89 3.11
C LEU A 105 -22.16 1.73 2.54
N GLY A 106 -20.98 1.14 2.36
CA GLY A 106 -19.81 1.77 1.75
C GLY A 106 -19.66 1.50 0.25
N GLY A 107 -20.56 0.71 -0.33
CA GLY A 107 -20.60 0.40 -1.75
C GLY A 107 -21.03 1.60 -2.59
N ASN A 108 -20.61 1.61 -3.86
CA ASN A 108 -20.94 2.66 -4.83
C ASN A 108 -21.78 2.14 -6.01
N GLY A 109 -22.27 0.89 -5.93
CA GLY A 109 -23.09 0.27 -6.98
C GLY A 109 -22.35 -0.07 -8.26
N THR A 110 -21.02 0.10 -8.31
CA THR A 110 -20.25 -0.21 -9.51
C THR A 110 -20.17 -1.72 -9.73
N CYS A 111 -20.47 -2.12 -10.96
CA CYS A 111 -20.33 -3.49 -11.43
C CYS A 111 -18.90 -3.73 -11.90
N SER A 112 -18.19 -4.61 -11.20
CA SER A 112 -16.87 -5.09 -11.60
C SER A 112 -17.01 -6.41 -12.37
N CYS A 113 -16.52 -6.47 -13.60
CA CYS A 113 -16.56 -7.71 -14.37
C CYS A 113 -15.53 -8.70 -13.82
N GLN A 114 -15.94 -9.94 -13.54
CA GLN A 114 -14.97 -11.01 -13.31
C GLN A 114 -14.33 -11.38 -14.65
N VAL A 115 -13.03 -11.10 -14.80
CA VAL A 115 -12.25 -11.57 -15.95
C VAL A 115 -11.98 -13.06 -15.76
N ILE A 116 -12.83 -13.90 -16.35
CA ILE A 116 -12.53 -15.32 -16.49
C ILE A 116 -11.47 -15.45 -17.61
N ARG A 117 -10.20 -15.64 -17.22
CA ARG A 117 -9.17 -16.12 -18.14
C ARG A 117 -9.41 -17.61 -18.41
N THR A 118 -10.21 -17.91 -19.42
CA THR A 118 -10.09 -19.17 -20.16
C THR A 118 -9.15 -18.96 -21.34
N GLY A 119 -8.36 -20.00 -21.65
CA GLY A 119 -7.23 -20.01 -22.58
C GLY A 119 -7.42 -19.24 -23.89
N GLY A 120 -6.30 -18.72 -24.36
CA GLY A 120 -6.21 -17.60 -25.29
C GLY A 120 -6.91 -17.80 -26.62
N HIS A 121 -7.72 -16.83 -27.00
CA HIS A 121 -7.75 -16.24 -28.33
C HIS A 121 -8.29 -14.81 -28.18
N ARG A 122 -7.61 -13.86 -28.83
CA ARG A 122 -7.99 -12.44 -28.87
C ARG A 122 -9.27 -12.32 -29.71
N SER A 123 -10.40 -12.20 -29.04
CA SER A 123 -11.64 -11.76 -29.66
C SER A 123 -12.17 -10.57 -28.86
N VAL A 124 -11.69 -9.38 -29.20
CA VAL A 124 -12.42 -8.16 -28.87
C VAL A 124 -13.64 -8.16 -29.77
N LEU A 125 -14.74 -8.71 -29.27
CA LEU A 125 -16.04 -8.47 -29.89
C LEU A 125 -16.42 -7.04 -29.51
N THR A 126 -15.97 -6.06 -30.30
CA THR A 126 -16.54 -4.72 -30.27
C THR A 126 -17.95 -4.85 -30.81
N VAL A 127 -18.92 -5.14 -29.93
CA VAL A 127 -20.32 -5.10 -30.32
C VAL A 127 -20.73 -3.62 -30.29
N VAL A 128 -20.49 -2.96 -31.42
CA VAL A 128 -21.03 -1.61 -31.68
C VAL A 128 -22.52 -1.80 -31.95
N PHE A 129 -23.31 -1.79 -30.88
CA PHE A 129 -24.75 -1.73 -31.00
C PHE A 129 -25.17 -0.27 -31.24
N PHE A 130 -25.58 0.02 -32.48
CA PHE A 130 -26.37 1.20 -32.80
C PHE A 130 -27.77 1.04 -32.20
N PHE A 131 -28.02 1.54 -31.00
CA PHE A 131 -29.38 1.73 -30.47
C PHE A 131 -29.48 3.06 -29.72
N ARG A 132 -30.58 3.79 -30.00
CA ARG A 132 -30.95 5.04 -29.32
C ARG A 132 -30.97 4.79 -27.81
N SER A 133 -29.92 5.21 -27.11
CA SER A 133 -30.03 5.49 -25.68
C SER A 133 -31.16 6.50 -25.51
N ALA A 134 -32.15 6.20 -24.68
CA ALA A 134 -32.99 7.25 -24.13
C ALA A 134 -32.05 8.15 -23.31
N VAL A 135 -31.57 9.24 -23.94
CA VAL A 135 -30.72 10.23 -23.29
C VAL A 135 -31.64 11.01 -22.35
N CYS A 136 -31.63 10.67 -21.06
CA CYS A 136 -32.28 11.52 -20.06
C CYS A 136 -31.50 12.80 -19.88
N SER A 137 -32.21 13.91 -19.70
CA SER A 137 -31.62 15.20 -19.31
C SER A 137 -32.06 15.57 -17.88
N CYS A 138 -31.83 14.69 -16.90
CA CYS A 138 -32.18 14.96 -15.50
C CYS A 138 -31.17 15.98 -14.92
N SER A 139 -31.66 17.12 -14.45
CA SER A 139 -30.79 18.16 -13.86
C SER A 139 -30.41 17.84 -12.41
N HIS A 140 -31.39 17.52 -11.57
CA HIS A 140 -31.20 17.19 -10.14
C HIS A 140 -31.90 15.86 -9.77
N GLY A 141 -31.52 14.78 -10.44
CA GLY A 141 -32.10 13.46 -10.19
C GLY A 141 -31.33 12.34 -10.89
N LEU A 142 -31.70 11.10 -10.59
CA LEU A 142 -31.15 9.92 -11.25
C LEU A 142 -32.01 9.56 -12.46
N CYS A 143 -31.37 9.29 -13.60
CA CYS A 143 -32.04 8.76 -14.79
C CYS A 143 -32.18 7.25 -14.68
N ASP A 144 -33.36 6.72 -14.99
CA ASP A 144 -33.54 5.30 -15.31
C ASP A 144 -33.00 5.00 -16.72
N SER A 145 -31.67 4.94 -16.83
CA SER A 145 -30.95 4.64 -18.06
C SER A 145 -30.71 3.14 -18.20
N GLY A 146 -30.81 2.60 -19.41
CA GLY A 146 -30.45 1.21 -19.69
C GLY A 146 -31.29 0.59 -20.80
N LEU A 147 -31.14 -0.72 -21.01
CA LEU A 147 -31.89 -1.49 -22.01
C LEU A 147 -33.38 -1.67 -21.64
N THR A 148 -33.71 -1.59 -20.35
CA THR A 148 -35.06 -1.66 -19.80
C THR A 148 -35.53 -0.35 -19.19
N GLY A 149 -34.68 0.68 -19.17
CA GLY A 149 -34.97 1.95 -18.53
C GLY A 149 -36.00 2.74 -19.34
N ASP A 150 -36.99 3.30 -18.65
CA ASP A 150 -38.07 4.08 -19.28
C ASP A 150 -37.66 5.53 -19.59
N GLY A 151 -36.44 5.93 -19.21
CA GLY A 151 -35.93 7.28 -19.38
C GLY A 151 -36.51 8.29 -18.39
N ARG A 152 -37.17 7.82 -17.32
CA ARG A 152 -37.76 8.68 -16.30
C ARG A 152 -36.71 9.14 -15.29
N CYS A 153 -36.85 10.39 -14.85
CA CYS A 153 -36.01 10.95 -13.79
C CYS A 153 -36.64 10.69 -12.42
N THR A 154 -35.83 10.20 -11.49
CA THR A 154 -36.14 10.16 -10.05
C THR A 154 -35.47 11.35 -9.37
N CYS A 155 -36.28 12.32 -8.92
CA CYS A 155 -35.75 13.58 -8.39
C CYS A 155 -35.18 13.43 -6.99
N PHE A 156 -34.08 14.12 -6.73
CA PHE A 156 -33.56 14.25 -5.37
C PHE A 156 -34.52 15.06 -4.49
N SER A 157 -34.48 14.85 -3.18
CA SER A 157 -35.29 15.63 -2.22
C SER A 157 -35.07 17.12 -2.46
N GLY A 158 -36.16 17.88 -2.48
CA GLY A 158 -36.12 19.31 -2.82
C GLY A 158 -36.43 19.64 -4.28
N TYR A 159 -36.52 18.68 -5.18
CA TYR A 159 -36.76 18.91 -6.61
C TYR A 159 -37.97 18.13 -7.14
N LYS A 160 -38.66 18.71 -8.12
CA LYS A 160 -39.79 18.11 -8.83
C LYS A 160 -39.72 18.45 -10.33
N GLY A 161 -40.59 17.80 -11.10
CA GLY A 161 -40.67 17.98 -12.56
C GLY A 161 -40.21 16.74 -13.32
N PRO A 162 -40.53 16.64 -14.62
CA PRO A 162 -40.15 15.52 -15.46
C PRO A 162 -38.63 15.36 -15.61
N THR A 163 -37.85 16.44 -15.47
CA THR A 163 -36.37 16.42 -15.52
C THR A 163 -35.72 16.93 -14.23
N CYS A 164 -36.51 17.04 -13.14
CA CYS A 164 -36.06 17.49 -11.82
C CYS A 164 -35.48 18.91 -11.81
N GLU A 165 -36.02 19.74 -12.69
CA GLU A 165 -35.61 21.12 -12.93
C GLU A 165 -36.21 22.11 -11.93
N GLN A 166 -37.30 21.74 -11.24
CA GLN A 166 -38.06 22.65 -10.42
C GLN A 166 -37.76 22.43 -8.93
N GLU A 167 -37.16 23.42 -8.28
CA GLU A 167 -36.99 23.42 -6.82
C GLU A 167 -38.33 23.56 -6.10
N LEU A 168 -38.49 22.83 -4.99
CA LEU A 168 -39.61 22.98 -4.08
C LEU A 168 -39.53 24.38 -3.44
N PRO A 169 -40.63 25.14 -3.37
CA PRO A 169 -40.63 26.51 -2.85
C PRO A 169 -40.07 26.62 -1.43
N SER A 170 -40.30 25.61 -0.61
CA SER A 170 -39.82 25.51 0.76
C SER A 170 -38.29 25.31 0.85
N CYS A 171 -37.67 24.69 -0.15
CA CYS A 171 -36.21 24.55 -0.26
C CYS A 171 -35.54 25.78 -0.87
N ALA A 172 -36.18 26.43 -1.85
CA ALA A 172 -35.72 27.70 -2.40
C ALA A 172 -35.64 28.79 -1.30
N ALA A 173 -36.59 28.80 -0.37
CA ALA A 173 -36.56 29.68 0.80
C ALA A 173 -35.41 29.40 1.78
N LEU A 174 -34.88 28.16 1.82
CA LEU A 174 -33.80 27.76 2.72
C LEU A 174 -32.41 28.19 2.20
N SER A 175 -32.29 28.53 0.91
CA SER A 175 -31.05 29.03 0.28
C SER A 175 -29.81 28.18 0.60
N CYS A 176 -29.87 26.88 0.31
CA CYS A 176 -28.74 25.96 0.49
C CYS A 176 -27.58 26.34 -0.46
N GLY A 177 -26.33 26.27 0.01
CA GLY A 177 -25.14 26.57 -0.81
C GLY A 177 -24.86 25.52 -1.89
N GLN A 178 -23.97 25.85 -2.85
CA GLN A 178 -23.78 25.16 -4.13
C GLN A 178 -23.40 23.65 -4.07
N ASN A 179 -22.86 23.17 -2.94
CA ASN A 179 -22.56 21.75 -2.67
C ASN A 179 -23.37 21.18 -1.50
N SER A 180 -24.61 21.64 -1.34
CA SER A 180 -25.58 21.08 -0.39
C SER A 180 -26.93 20.89 -1.04
N ARG A 181 -27.64 19.84 -0.64
CA ARG A 181 -29.00 19.54 -1.09
C ARG A 181 -29.98 19.75 0.06
N CYS A 182 -31.16 20.24 -0.27
CA CYS A 182 -32.26 20.31 0.68
C CYS A 182 -32.81 18.91 0.91
N MET A 183 -32.99 18.51 2.15
CA MET A 183 -33.69 17.27 2.49
C MET A 183 -34.53 17.43 3.73
N GLU A 184 -35.60 16.64 3.79
CA GLU A 184 -36.46 16.58 4.96
C GLU A 184 -35.84 15.61 5.97
N GLU A 185 -35.61 16.09 7.19
CA GLU A 185 -35.04 15.29 8.26
C GLU A 185 -36.06 14.27 8.77
N ALA A 186 -35.68 12.99 8.73
CA ALA A 186 -36.60 11.87 8.94
C ALA A 186 -37.26 11.80 10.33
N LEU A 187 -36.74 12.53 11.33
CA LEU A 187 -37.23 12.53 12.71
C LEU A 187 -38.16 13.71 13.01
N THR A 188 -37.96 14.84 12.34
CA THR A 188 -38.60 16.13 12.66
C THR A 188 -39.51 16.61 11.53
N GLY A 189 -39.37 16.09 10.31
CA GLY A 189 -40.04 16.62 9.12
C GLY A 189 -39.52 18.01 8.72
N GLN A 190 -38.42 18.46 9.32
CA GLN A 190 -37.87 19.78 9.06
C GLN A 190 -36.97 19.74 7.83
N LEU A 191 -37.05 20.76 6.98
CA LEU A 191 -36.15 20.91 5.83
C LEU A 191 -34.80 21.42 6.30
N VAL A 192 -33.74 20.69 5.96
CA VAL A 192 -32.36 20.98 6.35
C VAL A 192 -31.47 20.88 5.12
N CYS A 193 -30.48 21.78 5.03
CA CYS A 193 -29.44 21.69 4.00
C CYS A 193 -28.42 20.64 4.41
N GLN A 194 -28.39 19.51 3.70
CA GLN A 194 -27.37 18.49 3.89
C GLN A 194 -26.28 18.64 2.84
N CYS A 195 -25.02 18.71 3.29
CA CYS A 195 -23.87 18.75 2.39
C CYS A 195 -23.82 17.49 1.53
N LEU A 196 -23.40 17.64 0.26
CA LEU A 196 -23.11 16.50 -0.60
C LEU A 196 -21.97 15.65 -0.01
N PRO A 197 -21.90 14.34 -0.34
CA PRO A 197 -20.80 13.49 0.10
C PRO A 197 -19.45 14.14 -0.22
N GLY A 198 -18.61 14.31 0.81
CA GLY A 198 -17.29 14.90 0.68
C GLY A 198 -17.18 16.38 1.02
N TYR A 199 -18.26 17.02 1.49
CA TYR A 199 -18.27 18.42 1.98
C TYR A 199 -18.68 18.51 3.45
N GLN A 200 -18.18 19.51 4.20
CA GLN A 200 -18.46 19.70 5.63
C GLN A 200 -18.83 21.14 6.00
N LYS A 201 -19.81 21.29 6.92
CA LYS A 201 -20.21 22.50 7.69
C LYS A 201 -20.70 23.72 6.91
N SER A 202 -20.30 23.88 5.66
CA SER A 202 -20.77 24.86 4.71
C SER A 202 -20.45 24.29 3.34
N ALA A 203 -21.37 24.39 2.39
CA ALA A 203 -21.22 23.90 1.02
C ALA A 203 -19.88 24.26 0.32
N ASP A 204 -19.07 25.18 0.84
CA ASP A 204 -17.80 25.58 0.25
C ASP A 204 -16.55 24.87 0.80
N GLN A 205 -16.65 24.11 1.90
CA GLN A 205 -15.50 23.37 2.44
C GLN A 205 -15.53 21.89 2.07
N SER A 206 -14.74 21.54 1.05
CA SER A 206 -14.42 20.15 0.73
C SER A 206 -13.66 19.51 1.91
N ILE A 207 -14.07 18.31 2.31
CA ILE A 207 -13.39 17.54 3.35
C ILE A 207 -12.00 17.20 2.81
N ASN A 208 -10.95 17.72 3.44
CA ASN A 208 -9.58 17.38 3.10
C ASN A 208 -9.12 16.20 3.98
N PRO A 209 -8.99 14.98 3.43
CA PRO A 209 -8.55 13.83 4.20
C PRO A 209 -7.13 13.99 4.73
N CYS A 210 -6.24 14.71 4.02
CA CYS A 210 -4.82 14.84 4.35
C CYS A 210 -4.57 15.46 5.73
N LEU A 211 -5.51 16.26 6.26
CA LEU A 211 -5.42 16.81 7.61
C LEU A 211 -5.49 15.76 8.73
N ARG A 212 -5.92 14.54 8.41
CA ARG A 212 -6.07 13.42 9.35
C ARG A 212 -4.93 12.40 9.31
N ARG A 213 -3.79 12.72 8.69
CA ARG A 213 -2.62 11.82 8.54
C ARG A 213 -3.01 10.43 8.00
N VAL A 214 -3.71 10.41 6.87
CA VAL A 214 -4.22 9.16 6.24
C VAL A 214 -3.16 8.37 5.47
N CYS A 215 -2.06 9.03 5.08
CA CYS A 215 -0.96 8.42 4.35
C CYS A 215 0.16 7.95 5.30
N HIS A 216 1.10 7.16 4.76
CA HIS A 216 2.28 6.74 5.49
C HIS A 216 3.12 7.94 5.99
N VAL A 217 3.97 7.72 6.99
CA VAL A 217 4.86 8.78 7.53
C VAL A 217 5.90 9.26 6.52
N HIS A 218 6.29 8.39 5.58
CA HIS A 218 7.18 8.67 4.45
C HIS A 218 6.39 8.80 3.13
N ALA A 219 5.20 9.37 3.21
CA ALA A 219 4.37 9.66 2.05
C ALA A 219 3.76 11.05 2.15
N THR A 220 3.75 11.73 1.01
CA THR A 220 3.07 13.00 0.82
C THR A 220 1.62 12.76 0.43
N CYS A 221 0.69 13.43 1.12
CA CYS A 221 -0.73 13.39 0.82
C CYS A 221 -1.13 14.55 -0.11
N LEU A 222 -1.75 14.22 -1.24
CA LEU A 222 -2.30 15.18 -2.18
C LEU A 222 -3.82 15.16 -2.10
N HIS A 223 -4.43 16.31 -1.80
CA HIS A 223 -5.88 16.48 -1.84
C HIS A 223 -6.33 16.63 -3.30
N THR A 224 -7.07 15.64 -3.82
CA THR A 224 -7.46 15.59 -5.23
C THR A 224 -8.92 15.99 -5.47
N GLY A 225 -9.73 16.06 -4.41
CA GLY A 225 -11.13 16.43 -4.51
C GLY A 225 -11.88 16.24 -3.19
N PRO A 226 -13.21 16.45 -3.17
CA PRO A 226 -14.02 16.35 -1.95
C PRO A 226 -13.93 14.97 -1.31
N ASN A 227 -13.34 14.89 -0.12
CA ASN A 227 -13.00 13.64 0.58
C ASN A 227 -12.16 12.65 -0.25
N GLN A 228 -11.47 13.15 -1.28
CA GLN A 228 -10.62 12.36 -2.16
C GLN A 228 -9.16 12.80 -1.99
N HIS A 229 -8.27 11.83 -1.90
CA HIS A 229 -6.85 12.05 -1.72
C HIS A 229 -6.06 10.99 -2.46
N SER A 230 -4.82 11.32 -2.78
CA SER A 230 -3.81 10.39 -3.25
C SER A 230 -2.61 10.46 -2.30
N CYS A 231 -2.02 9.30 -1.99
CA CYS A 231 -0.80 9.21 -1.21
C CYS A 231 0.35 8.83 -2.15
N THR A 232 1.49 9.51 -2.04
CA THR A 232 2.67 9.21 -2.86
C THR A 232 3.88 9.09 -1.95
N CYS A 233 4.61 7.98 -2.03
CA CYS A 233 5.81 7.80 -1.22
C CYS A 233 6.86 8.87 -1.52
N ASP A 234 7.58 9.29 -0.48
CA ASP A 234 8.64 10.28 -0.61
C ASP A 234 9.84 9.71 -1.40
N PRO A 235 10.71 10.56 -1.97
CA PRO A 235 11.88 10.11 -2.72
C PRO A 235 12.75 9.15 -1.89
N GLY A 236 13.17 8.05 -2.52
CA GLY A 236 13.93 6.98 -1.84
C GLY A 236 13.07 5.93 -1.14
N TYR A 237 11.75 6.07 -1.18
CA TYR A 237 10.80 5.06 -0.72
C TYR A 237 9.91 4.56 -1.88
N SER A 238 9.41 3.34 -1.76
CA SER A 238 8.54 2.70 -2.74
C SER A 238 7.36 2.01 -2.08
N GLY A 239 6.21 2.00 -2.77
CA GLY A 239 4.98 1.41 -2.28
C GLY A 239 3.73 2.11 -2.81
N ASP A 240 2.61 1.93 -2.12
CA ASP A 240 1.29 2.44 -2.51
C ASP A 240 0.92 3.78 -1.83
N GLY A 241 1.85 4.38 -1.09
CA GLY A 241 1.65 5.63 -0.34
C GLY A 241 0.95 5.45 1.02
N ARG A 242 0.32 4.30 1.27
CA ARG A 242 -0.14 3.89 2.61
C ARG A 242 0.92 3.09 3.35
N VAL A 243 1.70 2.32 2.60
CA VAL A 243 2.90 1.63 3.04
C VAL A 243 4.03 2.06 2.12
N CYS A 244 5.08 2.62 2.70
CA CYS A 244 6.27 3.03 1.97
C CYS A 244 7.49 2.36 2.60
N MET A 245 8.19 1.56 1.80
CA MET A 245 9.40 0.84 2.17
C MET A 245 10.62 1.53 1.58
N GLU A 246 11.72 1.54 2.34
CA GLU A 246 12.99 2.09 1.87
C GLU A 246 13.46 1.35 0.62
N VAL A 247 13.87 2.11 -0.39
CA VAL A 247 14.50 1.55 -1.59
C VAL A 247 15.98 1.39 -1.30
N ASP A 248 16.46 0.16 -1.26
CA ASP A 248 17.89 -0.15 -1.24
C ASP A 248 18.42 -0.24 -2.68
N PRO A 249 19.20 0.76 -3.16
CA PRO A 249 19.74 0.74 -4.50
C PRO A 249 20.75 -0.40 -4.69
N CYS A 250 21.40 -0.89 -3.63
CA CYS A 250 22.35 -2.00 -3.75
C CYS A 250 21.67 -3.33 -4.13
N GLN A 251 20.36 -3.48 -3.84
CA GLN A 251 19.56 -4.63 -4.30
C GLN A 251 19.20 -4.54 -5.79
N THR A 252 19.32 -3.35 -6.39
CA THR A 252 18.91 -3.09 -7.77
C THR A 252 20.13 -2.70 -8.60
N HIS A 253 20.57 -3.57 -9.51
CA HIS A 253 21.79 -3.32 -10.31
C HIS A 253 23.03 -2.94 -9.47
N ARG A 254 23.15 -3.45 -8.24
CA ARG A 254 24.26 -3.17 -7.31
C ARG A 254 24.54 -1.68 -7.09
N GLY A 255 23.51 -0.82 -7.13
CA GLY A 255 23.67 0.62 -7.00
C GLY A 255 24.55 1.26 -8.08
N GLY A 256 24.72 0.58 -9.23
CA GLY A 256 25.64 1.02 -10.30
C GLY A 256 27.10 0.64 -10.07
N CYS A 257 27.43 -0.15 -9.04
CA CYS A 257 28.81 -0.56 -8.77
C CYS A 257 29.21 -1.81 -9.57
N SER A 258 30.43 -1.79 -10.11
CA SER A 258 31.00 -2.93 -10.83
C SER A 258 31.29 -4.09 -9.89
N ALA A 259 30.76 -5.28 -10.22
CA ALA A 259 30.84 -6.47 -9.38
C ALA A 259 32.28 -7.00 -9.17
N GLU A 260 33.19 -6.63 -10.07
CA GLU A 260 34.57 -7.11 -10.16
C GLU A 260 35.58 -6.22 -9.43
N SER A 261 35.26 -4.95 -9.22
CA SER A 261 36.21 -3.96 -8.68
C SER A 261 35.67 -3.12 -7.52
N ALA A 262 34.35 -3.12 -7.27
CA ALA A 262 33.73 -2.32 -6.22
C ALA A 262 32.59 -3.07 -5.50
N ARG A 263 32.35 -2.70 -4.23
CA ARG A 263 31.17 -3.09 -3.47
C ARG A 263 30.23 -1.91 -3.30
N CYS A 264 28.93 -2.18 -3.30
CA CYS A 264 27.91 -1.17 -3.00
C CYS A 264 27.71 -1.06 -1.49
N VAL A 265 27.63 0.17 -0.99
CA VAL A 265 27.33 0.50 0.40
C VAL A 265 26.04 1.31 0.45
N TYR A 266 25.10 0.86 1.28
CA TYR A 266 23.82 1.54 1.50
C TYR A 266 24.01 2.72 2.46
N ASP A 267 23.66 3.93 2.01
CA ASP A 267 23.77 5.16 2.82
C ASP A 267 22.42 5.66 3.35
N GLY A 268 21.33 5.06 2.89
CA GLY A 268 19.98 5.43 3.27
C GLY A 268 18.97 5.27 2.14
N PRO A 269 17.71 5.65 2.36
CA PRO A 269 16.62 5.42 1.43
C PRO A 269 16.92 6.01 0.05
N GLY A 270 17.03 5.17 -0.97
CA GLY A 270 17.36 5.56 -2.34
C GLY A 270 18.79 6.06 -2.56
N LYS A 271 19.69 5.93 -1.58
CA LYS A 271 21.08 6.42 -1.63
C LYS A 271 22.09 5.29 -1.37
N SER A 272 23.11 5.25 -2.19
CA SER A 272 24.23 4.32 -2.07
C SER A 272 25.49 4.91 -2.69
N HIS A 273 26.65 4.45 -2.24
CA HIS A 273 27.93 4.72 -2.89
C HIS A 273 28.72 3.44 -3.12
N CYS A 274 29.71 3.52 -4.01
CA CYS A 274 30.61 2.41 -4.30
C CYS A 274 31.92 2.58 -3.53
N GLU A 275 32.37 1.51 -2.88
CA GLU A 275 33.70 1.41 -2.30
C GLU A 275 34.55 0.41 -3.08
N CYS A 276 35.78 0.77 -3.40
CA CYS A 276 36.69 -0.13 -4.12
C CYS A 276 37.03 -1.36 -3.27
N LEU A 277 37.11 -2.51 -3.93
CA LEU A 277 37.61 -3.73 -3.32
C LEU A 277 39.11 -3.59 -2.99
N PRO A 278 39.64 -4.38 -2.03
CA PRO A 278 41.06 -4.36 -1.70
C PRO A 278 41.95 -4.59 -2.95
N GLY A 279 42.98 -3.76 -3.10
CA GLY A 279 43.87 -3.79 -4.27
C GLY A 279 43.32 -3.07 -5.52
N PHE A 280 42.18 -2.41 -5.41
CA PHE A 280 41.68 -1.44 -6.39
C PHE A 280 41.70 -0.02 -5.80
N SER A 281 41.80 0.98 -6.67
CA SER A 281 41.84 2.41 -6.36
C SER A 281 41.25 3.22 -7.51
N SER A 282 40.90 4.48 -7.27
CA SER A 282 40.33 5.39 -8.27
C SER A 282 38.97 4.92 -8.79
N LEU A 283 37.89 5.37 -8.12
CA LEU A 283 36.51 5.11 -8.53
C LEU A 283 36.14 6.00 -9.73
N SER A 284 35.79 5.37 -10.84
CA SER A 284 35.31 6.01 -12.07
C SER A 284 34.04 5.31 -12.54
N ASP A 285 32.91 6.03 -12.55
CA ASP A 285 31.61 5.55 -13.05
C ASP A 285 31.19 4.19 -12.44
N GLY A 286 31.34 4.04 -11.12
CA GLY A 286 31.00 2.82 -10.39
C GLY A 286 32.02 1.67 -10.51
N SER A 287 33.09 1.82 -11.28
CA SER A 287 34.19 0.85 -11.39
C SER A 287 35.49 1.41 -10.80
N CYS A 288 36.32 0.56 -10.20
CA CYS A 288 37.63 0.93 -9.70
C CYS A 288 38.76 0.39 -10.56
N SER A 289 39.85 1.14 -10.66
CA SER A 289 41.08 0.73 -11.35
C SER A 289 41.97 -0.11 -10.44
N LEU A 290 42.84 -0.95 -11.01
CA LEU A 290 43.79 -1.73 -10.22
C LEU A 290 44.77 -0.78 -9.49
N LYS A 291 45.01 -1.03 -8.20
CA LYS A 291 45.96 -0.23 -7.40
C LYS A 291 47.38 -0.68 -7.69
N ASP A 292 48.25 0.27 -8.04
CA ASP A 292 49.65 -0.03 -8.27
C ASP A 292 50.32 -0.54 -6.99
N SER A 293 50.84 -1.76 -7.07
CA SER A 293 51.52 -2.47 -5.99
C SER A 293 53.04 -2.49 -6.20
N CYS A 294 53.55 -1.87 -7.26
CA CYS A 294 54.98 -1.79 -7.57
C CYS A 294 55.73 -0.89 -6.57
N LYS A 295 56.74 -1.46 -5.91
CA LYS A 295 57.70 -0.77 -5.04
C LYS A 295 59.10 -0.77 -5.67
N PRO A 296 60.04 0.07 -5.21
CA PRO A 296 61.40 0.11 -5.74
C PRO A 296 62.13 -1.25 -5.70
N ASP A 297 61.80 -2.10 -4.73
CA ASP A 297 62.38 -3.45 -4.56
C ASP A 297 61.50 -4.57 -5.17
N SER A 298 60.36 -4.24 -5.77
CA SER A 298 59.44 -5.23 -6.36
C SER A 298 59.97 -5.88 -7.63
N CYS A 299 60.91 -5.23 -8.32
CA CYS A 299 61.48 -5.68 -9.59
C CYS A 299 62.96 -5.34 -9.66
N HIS A 300 63.72 -6.09 -10.48
CA HIS A 300 65.09 -5.73 -10.79
C HIS A 300 65.15 -4.34 -11.45
N LYS A 301 66.25 -3.60 -11.24
CA LYS A 301 66.44 -2.21 -11.74
C LYS A 301 66.29 -2.03 -13.27
N ASN A 302 66.30 -3.13 -14.02
CA ASN A 302 66.19 -3.19 -15.48
C ASN A 302 64.91 -3.90 -15.97
N ALA A 303 63.97 -4.19 -15.08
CA ALA A 303 62.69 -4.81 -15.39
C ALA A 303 61.56 -3.78 -15.24
N ASN A 304 60.57 -3.83 -16.14
CA ASN A 304 59.36 -3.04 -16.00
C ASN A 304 58.40 -3.75 -15.04
N CYS A 305 57.88 -3.04 -14.05
CA CYS A 305 56.92 -3.57 -13.07
C CYS A 305 55.50 -3.23 -13.50
N SER A 306 54.64 -4.24 -13.60
CA SER A 306 53.21 -4.05 -13.83
C SER A 306 52.41 -4.88 -12.84
N THR A 307 51.41 -4.29 -12.20
CA THR A 307 50.48 -5.03 -11.33
C THR A 307 49.47 -5.78 -12.21
N VAL A 308 49.38 -7.12 -12.08
CA VAL A 308 48.51 -7.98 -12.91
C VAL A 308 47.22 -8.38 -12.21
N GLU A 309 47.28 -8.50 -10.88
CA GLU A 309 46.14 -8.81 -10.00
C GLU A 309 46.30 -8.01 -8.70
N PRO A 310 45.25 -7.88 -7.87
CA PRO A 310 45.33 -7.22 -6.57
C PRO A 310 46.51 -7.73 -5.73
N GLY A 311 47.55 -6.91 -5.58
CA GLY A 311 48.76 -7.26 -4.81
C GLY A 311 49.77 -8.16 -5.53
N GLN A 312 49.55 -8.56 -6.78
CA GLN A 312 50.52 -9.32 -7.59
C GLN A 312 51.19 -8.43 -8.63
N VAL A 313 52.52 -8.47 -8.64
CA VAL A 313 53.37 -7.73 -9.57
C VAL A 313 54.06 -8.69 -10.54
N GLN A 314 54.15 -8.28 -11.81
CA GLN A 314 54.87 -8.97 -12.86
C GLN A 314 56.06 -8.12 -13.31
N SER A 315 57.23 -8.75 -13.41
CA SER A 315 58.45 -8.14 -13.94
C SER A 315 58.65 -8.55 -15.41
N VAL A 316 58.58 -7.60 -16.34
CA VAL A 316 58.86 -7.84 -17.77
C VAL A 316 60.22 -7.24 -18.12
N VAL A 317 61.16 -8.08 -18.56
CA VAL A 317 62.46 -7.63 -19.08
C VAL A 317 62.35 -7.52 -20.59
N TYR A 318 62.70 -6.36 -21.16
CA TYR A 318 62.81 -6.23 -22.61
C TYR A 318 63.90 -7.19 -23.12
N ARG A 319 63.48 -8.29 -23.71
CA ARG A 319 64.37 -9.15 -24.49
C ARG A 319 64.61 -8.44 -25.81
N PHE A 320 65.80 -7.84 -25.96
CA PHE A 320 66.30 -7.48 -27.29
C PHE A 320 66.25 -8.73 -28.19
N PRO A 321 65.98 -8.58 -29.50
CA PRO A 321 65.78 -9.71 -30.39
C PRO A 321 67.00 -10.65 -30.37
N LEU A 322 66.70 -11.93 -30.41
CA LEU A 322 67.62 -13.09 -30.40
C LEU A 322 68.95 -12.83 -31.13
N SER A 323 70.00 -12.50 -30.40
CA SER A 323 71.39 -12.69 -30.90
C SER A 323 72.40 -13.03 -29.82
N LEU A 324 72.06 -12.98 -28.53
CA LEU A 324 73.00 -13.29 -27.46
C LEU A 324 72.29 -14.14 -26.41
N CYS A 325 72.58 -15.44 -26.43
CA CYS A 325 72.49 -16.30 -25.25
C CYS A 325 73.21 -15.60 -24.11
N TRP A 326 72.58 -15.46 -22.95
CA TRP A 326 73.27 -15.07 -21.73
C TRP A 326 73.18 -16.20 -20.72
N MET A 327 74.37 -16.61 -20.26
CA MET A 327 74.60 -17.55 -19.18
C MET A 327 74.17 -16.92 -17.86
N PHE A 328 73.49 -17.67 -17.00
CA PHE A 328 73.39 -17.33 -15.58
C PHE A 328 74.65 -17.79 -14.86
N ARG A 329 75.20 -16.93 -13.99
CA ARG A 329 76.17 -17.30 -12.96
C ARG A 329 75.52 -17.02 -11.61
N GLU A 330 75.21 -18.07 -10.86
CA GLU A 330 74.84 -17.93 -9.43
C GLU A 330 76.11 -17.77 -8.58
N PRO A 331 76.06 -17.08 -7.43
CA PRO A 331 77.25 -16.71 -6.68
C PRO A 331 77.76 -17.75 -5.66
N ASP A 332 77.21 -18.98 -5.58
CA ASP A 332 77.46 -19.83 -4.40
C ASP A 332 77.48 -21.36 -4.59
N GLU A 333 77.84 -21.90 -5.76
CA GLU A 333 78.05 -23.36 -5.92
C GLU A 333 79.15 -23.66 -6.96
N ASP A 334 80.16 -24.44 -6.57
CA ASP A 334 81.39 -24.73 -7.34
C ASP A 334 81.23 -25.80 -8.46
N HIS A 335 80.00 -26.14 -8.87
CA HIS A 335 79.75 -27.12 -9.94
C HIS A 335 78.63 -26.73 -10.91
N LEU A 336 79.00 -26.54 -12.19
CA LEU A 336 78.09 -26.31 -13.32
C LEU A 336 77.30 -27.58 -13.68
N ARG A 337 75.96 -27.51 -13.66
CA ARG A 337 75.09 -28.51 -14.30
C ARG A 337 74.26 -27.90 -15.44
N LEU A 338 74.46 -28.42 -16.65
CA LEU A 338 73.67 -28.11 -17.85
C LEU A 338 72.37 -28.95 -17.84
N ARG A 339 71.20 -28.32 -18.00
CA ARG A 339 69.97 -29.00 -18.42
C ARG A 339 69.46 -28.37 -19.71
N LYS A 340 69.27 -29.22 -20.72
CA LYS A 340 68.80 -28.87 -22.07
C LYS A 340 67.32 -29.27 -22.18
N VAL A 341 66.47 -28.37 -22.65
CA VAL A 341 65.30 -28.71 -23.47
C VAL A 341 65.48 -27.97 -24.78
#